data_AF-A0A5C1AMQ8-F1
#
_entry.id   AF-A0A5C1AMQ8-F1
#
_cell.length_a   1.000
_cell.length_b   1.000
_cell.length_c   1.000
_cell.angle_alpha   90.00
_cell.angle_beta   90.00
_cell.angle_gamma   90.00
#
_symmetry.space_group_name_H-M   'P 1'
#
loop_
_entity.id
_entity.type
_entity.pdbx_description
1 polymer ?
#
loop_
_entity_poly.entity_id
_entity_poly.type
_entity_poly.pdbx_seq_one_letter_code
_entity_poly.pdbx_strand_id
1 'polypeptide(L)' 'MSVSALRILSNVCLVAGFASILAAILIWFISKEPDLAHGERFGIFVGLWAPTFFILSDRIDRYATGRRVAA' A
#
# COMPACT_ATOMS: atom_id res chain seq x y z
N MET A 1 -0.15 9.11 -19.77
CA MET A 1 -1.24 8.88 -18.79
C MET A 1 -1.98 10.19 -18.56
N SER A 2 -3.31 10.16 -18.47
CA SER A 2 -4.10 11.34 -18.10
C SER A 2 -3.90 11.68 -16.62
N VAL A 3 -4.09 12.95 -16.24
CA VAL A 3 -3.99 13.40 -14.83
C VAL A 3 -4.99 12.64 -13.94
N SER A 4 -6.19 12.37 -14.46
CA SER A 4 -7.20 11.59 -13.76
C SER A 4 -6.73 10.17 -13.44
N ALA A 5 -6.07 9.50 -14.37
CA ALA A 5 -5.54 8.15 -14.15
C ALA A 5 -4.44 8.15 -13.07
N LEU A 6 -3.57 9.16 -13.05
CA LEU A 6 -2.53 9.30 -12.01
C LEU A 6 -3.13 9.50 -10.61
N ARG A 7 -4.19 10.31 -10.49
CA ARG A 7 -4.89 10.52 -9.21
C ARG A 7 -5.60 9.26 -8.72
N ILE A 8 -6.25 8.53 -9.62
CA ILE A 8 -6.85 7.23 -9.28
C ILE A 8 -5.76 6.29 -8.76
N LEU A 9 -4.62 6.20 -9.46
CA LEU A 9 -3.51 5.34 -9.04
C LEU A 9 -2.93 5.75 -7.68
N SER A 10 -2.74 7.05 -7.43
CA SER A 10 -2.31 7.57 -6.13
C SER A 10 -3.27 7.14 -5.02
N ASN A 11 -4.58 7.36 -5.20
CA ASN A 11 -5.58 6.94 -4.22
C ASN A 11 -5.61 5.42 -4.00
N VAL A 12 -5.43 4.63 -5.06
CA VAL A 12 -5.32 3.17 -4.95
C VAL A 12 -4.09 2.79 -4.13
N CYS A 13 -2.93 3.41 -4.35
CA CYS A 13 -1.75 3.19 -3.52
C CYS A 13 -2.00 3.59 -2.06
N LEU A 14 -2.68 4.71 -1.80
CA LEU A 14 -3.03 5.11 -0.43
C LEU A 14 -3.86 4.05 0.28
N VAL A 15 -4.94 3.59 -0.36
CA VAL A 15 -5.82 2.56 0.19
C VAL A 15 -5.09 1.22 0.34
N ALA A 16 -4.23 0.86 -0.62
CA ALA A 16 -3.40 -0.34 -0.56
C ALA A 16 -2.44 -0.33 0.64
N GLY A 17 -1.91 0.83 1.02
CA GLY A 17 -1.08 0.95 2.22
C GLY A 17 -1.83 0.61 3.50
N PHE A 18 -3.05 1.13 3.67
CA PHE A 18 -3.91 0.74 4.79
C PHE A 18 -4.36 -0.71 4.72
N ALA A 19 -4.70 -1.20 3.53
CA ALA A 19 -5.08 -2.60 3.32
C ALA A 19 -3.93 -3.56 3.67
N SER A 20 -2.68 -3.19 3.38
CA SER A 20 -1.48 -3.96 3.75
C SER A 20 -1.33 -4.10 5.28
N ILE A 21 -1.60 -3.04 6.04
CA ILE A 21 -1.60 -3.09 7.51
C ILE A 21 -2.69 -4.04 8.02
N LEU A 22 -3.91 -3.90 7.51
CA LEU A 22 -5.03 -4.76 7.90
C LEU A 22 -4.78 -6.22 7.53
N ALA A 23 -4.22 -6.48 6.36
CA ALA A 23 -3.84 -7.82 5.92
C ALA A 23 -2.78 -8.44 6.84
N ALA A 24 -1.76 -7.68 7.26
CA ALA A 24 -0.75 -8.16 8.21
C ALA A 24 -1.37 -8.58 9.56
N ILE A 25 -2.31 -7.78 10.08
CA ILE A 25 -3.04 -8.10 11.31
C ILE A 25 -3.91 -9.34 11.13
N LEU A 26 -4.64 -9.44 10.02
CA LEU A 26 -5.47 -10.61 9.68
C LEU A 26 -4.64 -11.89 9.60
N ILE A 27 -3.49 -11.84 8.92
CA ILE A 27 -2.57 -12.99 8.83
C ILE A 27 -2.16 -13.43 10.23
N TRP A 28 -1.72 -12.50 11.08
CA TRP A 28 -1.36 -12.83 12.47
C TRP A 28 -2.52 -13.47 13.26
N PHE A 29 -3.74 -12.97 13.08
CA PHE A 29 -4.93 -13.52 13.74
C PHE A 29 -5.28 -14.94 13.25
N ILE A 30 -5.09 -15.23 11.97
CA ILE A 30 -5.47 -16.49 11.33
C ILE A 30 -4.37 -17.56 11.53
N SER A 31 -3.10 -17.17 11.63
CA SER A 31 -1.96 -18.09 11.71
C SER A 31 -1.78 -18.78 13.07
N LYS A 32 -2.86 -19.24 13.69
CA LYS A 32 -2.80 -20.02 14.95
C LYS A 32 -2.71 -21.52 14.65
N GLU A 33 -1.49 -22.06 14.72
CA GLU A 33 -1.12 -23.49 14.65
C GLU A 33 -1.42 -24.19 13.30
N PRO A 34 -0.60 -25.16 12.83
CA PRO A 34 0.67 -25.64 13.40
C PRO A 34 1.90 -24.82 13.00
N ASP A 35 1.74 -23.76 12.18
CA ASP A 35 2.87 -23.06 11.56
C ASP A 35 2.90 -21.54 11.85
N LEU A 36 2.95 -21.21 13.13
CA LEU A 36 3.01 -19.82 13.63
C LEU A 36 4.17 -19.05 13.00
N ALA A 37 5.35 -19.67 12.89
CA ALA A 37 6.55 -19.00 12.41
C ALA A 37 6.43 -18.54 10.96
N HIS A 38 5.76 -19.31 10.09
CA HIS A 38 5.52 -18.88 8.71
C HIS A 38 4.47 -17.76 8.64
N GLY A 39 3.41 -17.84 9.44
CA GLY A 39 2.38 -16.81 9.52
C GLY A 39 2.90 -15.45 9.98
N GLU A 40 3.69 -15.44 11.05
CA GLU A 40 4.30 -14.21 11.58
C GLU A 40 5.26 -13.56 10.56
N ARG A 41 6.11 -14.35 9.90
CA ARG A 41 7.03 -13.85 8.86
C ARG A 41 6.27 -13.28 7.66
N PHE A 42 5.21 -13.96 7.23
CA PHE A 42 4.39 -13.50 6.11
C PHE A 42 3.63 -12.21 6.47
N GLY A 43 3.07 -12.12 7.68
CA GLY A 43 2.42 -10.91 8.19
C GLY A 43 3.37 -9.71 8.22
N ILE A 44 4.61 -9.90 8.72
CA ILE A 44 5.64 -8.86 8.70
C ILE A 44 5.96 -8.43 7.26
N PHE A 45 6.19 -9.38 6.35
CA PHE A 45 6.47 -9.09 4.95
C PHE A 45 5.36 -8.26 4.29
N VAL A 46 4.10 -8.65 4.51
CA VAL A 46 2.93 -7.92 3.99
C VAL A 46 2.81 -6.54 4.62
N GLY A 47 3.07 -6.40 5.92
CA GLY A 47 3.04 -5.11 6.62
C GLY A 47 4.12 -4.13 6.15
N LEU A 48 5.28 -4.63 5.72
CA LEU A 48 6.38 -3.82 5.17
C LEU A 48 6.03 -3.14 3.83
N TRP A 49 4.97 -3.57 3.14
CA TRP A 49 4.55 -2.91 1.90
C TRP A 49 3.81 -1.58 2.13
N ALA A 50 3.25 -1.37 3.33
CA ALA A 50 2.55 -0.14 3.69
C ALA A 50 3.37 1.14 3.43
N PRO A 51 4.63 1.27 3.93
CA PRO A 51 5.45 2.45 3.64
C PRO A 51 5.72 2.64 2.14
N THR A 52 5.94 1.55 1.38
CA THR A 52 6.15 1.62 -0.07
C THR A 52 4.91 2.19 -0.77
N PHE A 53 3.72 1.71 -0.42
CA PHE A 53 2.47 2.19 -0.99
C PHE A 53 2.19 3.65 -0.65
N PHE A 54 2.46 4.08 0.59
CA PHE A 54 2.30 5.49 0.97
C PHE A 54 3.28 6.41 0.24
N ILE A 55 4.55 6.00 0.10
CA ILE A 55 5.54 6.77 -0.66
C ILE A 55 5.14 6.87 -2.14
N LEU A 56 4.67 5.77 -2.74
CA LEU A 56 4.18 5.78 -4.13
C LEU A 56 2.96 6.68 -4.29
N SER A 57 2.01 6.62 -3.36
CA SER A 57 0.83 7.49 -3.35
C SER A 57 1.23 8.97 -3.39
N ASP A 58 2.12 9.40 -2.48
CA ASP A 58 2.58 10.79 -2.40
C ASP A 58 3.36 11.21 -3.67
N ARG A 59 4.28 10.36 -4.14
CA ARG A 59 5.07 10.63 -5.36
C ARG A 59 4.19 10.81 -6.59
N ILE A 60 3.19 9.94 -6.76
CA ILE A 60 2.29 9.96 -7.91
C ILE A 60 1.36 11.19 -7.84
N ASP A 61 0.88 11.55 -6.65
CA ASP A 61 0.05 12.75 -6.47
C ASP A 61 0.84 14.03 -6.80
N ARG A 62 2.08 14.15 -6.32
CA ARG A 62 2.96 15.27 -6.66
C ARG A 62 3.21 15.36 -8.16
N TYR A 63 3.42 14.23 -8.82
CA TYR A 63 3.60 14.19 -10.27
C TYR A 63 2.34 14.61 -11.03
N ALA A 64 1.16 14.16 -10.58
CA ALA A 64 -0.12 14.57 -11.16
C ALA A 64 -0.38 16.07 -10.98
N THR A 65 -0.05 16.61 -9.81
CA THR A 65 -0.17 18.02 -9.48
C THR A 65 0.78 18.88 -10.31
N GLY A 66 2.05 18.49 -10.43
CA GLY A 66 3.03 19.18 -11.29
C GLY A 66 2.60 19.23 -12.76
N ARG A 67 2.05 18.13 -13.30
CA ARG A 67 1.51 18.09 -14.68
C ARG A 67 0.30 19.00 -14.88
N ARG A 68 -0.50 19.24 -13.85
CA ARG A 68 -1.67 20.13 -13.92
C ARG A 68 -1.26 21.61 -13.95
N VAL A 69 -0.19 21.97 -13.26
CA VAL A 69 0.29 23.37 -13.21
C VAL A 69 1.02 23.77 -14.50
N ALA A 70 1.62 22.80 -15.19
CA ALA A 70 2.34 23.03 -16.45
C ALA A 70 1.46 22.98 -17.72
N ALA A 71 0.16 22.74 -17.58
CA ALA A 71 -0.82 22.63 -18.67
C ALA A 71 -1.79 23.80 -18.64
#